data_AF-A0A0B7IMW8-F1
#
_entry.id   AF-A0A0B7IMW8-F1
#
_cell.length_a   1.000
_cell.length_b   1.000
_cell.length_c   1.000
_cell.angle_alpha   90.00
_cell.angle_beta   90.00
_cell.angle_gamma   90.00
#
_symmetry.space_group_name_H-M   'P 1'
#
loop_
_entity.id
_entity.type
_entity.pdbx_description
1 polymer ?
#
loop_
_entity_poly.entity_id
_entity_poly.type
_entity_poly.pdbx_seq_one_letter_code
_entity_poly.pdbx_strand_id
1 'polypeptide(L)'
;MKIKIILSIAVITLLWSCKSNSENDKVSVEAAEKWLYAIFQCPNGNGFCFPEWGGDDKLYTKRFLEFYNEAIELYSFWAEDNYDSEEALEQARAQYKKKWASVYNPVKEDDLNVFGTGNGDVDKLEDLKIKHLKDLSFNVFIDYGEVKTSSDVILVKNGDSFQIDYMNTNFID
;
A
#
# COMPACT_ATOMS: atom_id res chain seq x y z
N MET A 1 -22.56 -31.66 66.99
CA MET A 1 -21.25 -31.45 66.34
C MET A 1 -21.43 -31.59 64.83
N LYS A 2 -21.54 -30.47 64.11
CA LYS A 2 -21.57 -30.40 62.63
C LYS A 2 -20.76 -29.16 62.25
N ILE A 3 -19.58 -29.36 61.67
CA ILE A 3 -18.65 -28.29 61.27
C ILE A 3 -19.07 -27.82 59.88
N LYS A 4 -19.32 -26.51 59.76
CA LYS A 4 -19.48 -25.78 58.49
C LYS A 4 -18.11 -25.64 57.84
N ILE A 5 -18.00 -25.95 56.55
CA ILE A 5 -16.91 -25.45 55.69
C ILE A 5 -17.59 -24.74 54.53
N ILE A 6 -17.54 -23.41 54.53
CA ILE A 6 -17.91 -22.59 53.38
C ILE A 6 -16.59 -22.26 52.68
N LEU A 7 -16.43 -22.80 51.47
CA LEU A 7 -15.32 -22.49 50.57
C LEU A 7 -15.63 -21.16 49.89
N SER A 8 -14.90 -20.09 50.24
CA SER A 8 -14.93 -18.84 49.48
C SER A 8 -13.85 -18.89 48.40
N ILE A 9 -14.26 -19.07 47.15
CA ILE A 9 -13.39 -18.90 45.97
C ILE A 9 -13.41 -17.42 45.62
N ALA A 10 -12.30 -16.72 45.89
CA ALA A 10 -12.07 -15.38 45.40
C ALA A 10 -11.58 -15.48 43.95
N VAL A 11 -12.43 -15.12 42.99
CA VAL A 11 -12.04 -14.94 41.59
C VAL A 11 -11.52 -13.52 41.42
N ILE A 12 -10.19 -13.37 41.41
CA ILE A 12 -9.53 -12.14 40.99
C ILE A 12 -9.34 -12.23 39.48
N THR A 13 -10.29 -11.68 38.72
CA THR A 13 -10.07 -11.39 37.30
C THR A 13 -9.30 -10.07 37.19
N LEU A 14 -8.01 -10.18 36.86
CA LEU A 14 -7.21 -9.05 36.42
C LEU A 14 -7.86 -8.42 35.19
N LEU A 15 -8.37 -7.20 35.35
CA LEU A 15 -8.66 -6.31 34.23
C LEU A 15 -7.32 -5.93 33.61
N TRP A 16 -6.94 -6.63 32.53
CA TRP A 16 -5.83 -6.23 31.69
C TRP A 16 -6.27 -4.96 30.94
N SER A 17 -5.89 -3.82 31.50
CA SER A 17 -6.05 -2.52 30.85
C SER A 17 -5.10 -2.50 29.65
N CYS A 18 -5.65 -2.67 28.43
CA CYS A 18 -4.98 -2.25 27.21
C CYS A 18 -4.80 -0.73 27.28
N LYS A 19 -3.67 -0.29 27.84
CA LYS A 19 -3.16 1.07 27.60
C LYS A 19 -2.83 1.15 26.13
N SER A 20 -3.63 1.90 25.37
CA SER A 20 -3.34 2.21 23.97
C SER A 20 -1.98 2.90 23.88
N ASN A 21 -1.15 2.43 22.96
CA ASN A 21 0.26 2.79 22.80
C ASN A 21 0.40 4.06 21.94
N SER A 22 -0.41 5.09 22.22
CA SER A 22 -0.65 6.21 21.32
C SER A 22 0.59 7.02 20.95
N GLU A 23 1.63 7.05 21.79
CA GLU A 23 2.91 7.71 21.49
C GLU A 23 3.76 6.92 20.49
N ASN A 24 3.82 5.59 20.61
CA ASN A 24 4.57 4.76 19.67
C ASN A 24 3.90 4.72 18.30
N ASP A 25 2.57 4.74 18.27
CA ASP A 25 1.80 4.80 17.02
C ASP A 25 2.05 6.12 16.30
N LYS A 26 2.03 7.25 17.03
CA LYS A 26 2.30 8.58 16.45
C LYS A 26 3.72 8.71 15.89
N VAL A 27 4.73 8.21 16.61
CA VAL A 27 6.14 8.21 16.13
C VAL A 27 6.29 7.37 14.85
N SER A 28 5.51 6.28 14.72
CA SER A 28 5.54 5.45 13.51
C SER A 28 4.94 6.15 12.28
N VAL A 29 3.90 6.97 12.46
CA VAL A 29 3.24 7.72 11.37
C VAL A 29 4.13 8.84 10.86
N GLU A 30 4.75 9.62 11.74
CA GLU A 30 5.66 10.70 11.33
C GLU A 30 6.89 10.16 10.59
N ALA A 31 7.41 9.00 11.01
CA ALA A 31 8.52 8.34 10.32
C ALA A 31 8.09 7.82 8.92
N ALA A 32 6.89 7.25 8.83
CA ALA A 32 6.31 6.78 7.58
C ALA A 32 6.07 7.91 6.57
N GLU A 33 5.52 9.04 7.01
CA GLU A 33 5.30 10.22 6.17
C GLU A 33 6.64 10.77 5.64
N LYS A 34 7.65 10.89 6.51
CA LYS A 34 9.00 11.32 6.10
C LYS A 34 9.63 10.37 5.11
N TRP A 35 9.47 9.06 5.32
CA TRP A 35 9.96 8.05 4.39
C TRP A 35 9.27 8.17 3.02
N LEU A 36 7.95 8.39 3.01
CA LEU A 36 7.18 8.63 1.80
C LEU A 36 7.65 9.88 1.04
N TYR A 37 7.92 11.00 1.71
CA TYR A 37 8.54 12.15 1.04
C TYR A 37 9.94 11.82 0.50
N ALA A 38 10.73 11.03 1.23
CA ALA A 38 12.10 10.72 0.86
C ALA A 38 12.19 9.87 -0.42
N ILE A 39 11.24 8.97 -0.71
CA ILE A 39 11.25 8.18 -1.95
C ILE A 39 11.02 9.04 -3.20
N PHE A 40 10.37 10.20 -3.06
CA PHE A 40 10.15 11.17 -4.14
C PHE A 40 11.25 12.25 -4.19
N GLN A 41 12.23 12.22 -3.31
CA GLN A 41 13.27 13.25 -3.28
C GLN A 41 14.21 13.09 -4.49
N CYS A 42 14.39 14.16 -5.27
CA CYS A 42 15.35 14.13 -6.38
C CYS A 42 16.78 13.82 -5.89
N PRO A 43 17.62 13.12 -6.69
CA PRO A 43 18.99 12.77 -6.29
C PRO A 43 19.88 13.97 -5.91
N ASN A 44 19.61 15.15 -6.47
CA ASN A 44 20.32 16.39 -6.17
C ASN A 44 19.78 17.14 -4.93
N GLY A 45 18.75 16.61 -4.28
CA GLY A 45 18.09 17.21 -3.11
C GLY A 45 17.14 18.38 -3.41
N ASN A 46 16.93 18.73 -4.68
CA ASN A 46 16.13 19.91 -5.07
C ASN A 46 14.79 19.51 -5.69
N GLY A 47 13.71 19.66 -4.91
CA GLY A 47 12.35 19.35 -5.34
C GLY A 47 12.05 17.85 -5.33
N PHE A 48 10.98 17.47 -6.03
CA PHE A 48 10.50 16.09 -6.07
C PHE A 48 10.60 15.52 -7.49
N CYS A 49 10.93 14.25 -7.57
CA CYS A 49 11.11 13.46 -8.78
C CYS A 49 10.29 12.17 -8.62
N PHE A 50 9.93 11.55 -9.74
CA PHE A 50 9.32 10.23 -9.68
C PHE A 50 10.32 9.21 -9.11
N PRO A 51 9.92 8.34 -8.16
CA PRO A 51 10.83 7.34 -7.61
C PRO A 51 11.32 6.43 -8.74
N GLU A 52 12.63 6.18 -8.81
CA GLU A 52 13.14 5.19 -9.75
C GLU A 52 12.44 3.85 -9.49
N TRP A 53 11.82 3.30 -10.54
CA TRP A 53 11.28 1.95 -10.49
C TRP A 53 12.43 0.96 -10.50
N GLY A 54 12.97 0.70 -9.31
CA GLY A 54 13.68 -0.53 -9.07
C GLY A 54 12.62 -1.61 -8.88
N GLY A 55 12.62 -2.65 -9.72
CA GLY A 55 11.92 -3.92 -9.46
C GLY A 55 12.45 -4.66 -8.22
N ASP A 56 12.94 -3.90 -7.24
CA ASP A 56 13.64 -4.27 -6.05
C ASP A 56 12.60 -4.40 -4.94
N ASP A 57 12.75 -5.44 -4.13
CA ASP A 57 12.02 -5.70 -2.90
C ASP A 57 12.26 -4.66 -1.79
N LYS A 58 12.72 -3.45 -2.14
CA LYS A 58 13.00 -2.34 -1.22
C LYS A 58 11.84 -1.36 -1.11
N LEU A 59 11.18 -1.03 -2.22
CA LEU A 59 10.09 -0.06 -2.23
C LEU A 59 8.74 -0.72 -1.94
N TYR A 60 8.54 -1.91 -2.50
CA TYR A 60 7.28 -2.64 -2.45
C TYR A 60 7.42 -3.93 -1.66
N THR A 61 6.34 -4.37 -1.02
CA THR A 61 6.30 -5.72 -0.46
C THR A 61 6.27 -6.75 -1.59
N LYS A 62 6.82 -7.95 -1.33
CA LYS A 62 6.79 -9.05 -2.31
C LYS A 62 5.36 -9.43 -2.69
N ARG A 63 4.44 -9.38 -1.73
CA ARG A 63 3.02 -9.67 -1.94
C ARG A 63 2.35 -8.64 -2.85
N PHE A 64 2.65 -7.35 -2.63
CA PHE A 64 2.13 -6.30 -3.49
C PHE A 64 2.69 -6.39 -4.91
N LEU A 65 3.98 -6.69 -5.07
CA LEU A 65 4.58 -6.92 -6.39
C LEU A 65 3.94 -8.11 -7.12
N GLU A 66 3.67 -9.22 -6.41
CA GLU A 66 2.98 -10.38 -6.99
C GLU A 66 1.58 -10.00 -7.47
N PHE A 67 0.80 -9.31 -6.63
CA PHE A 67 -0.52 -8.80 -6.97
C PHE A 67 -0.50 -7.88 -8.20
N TYR A 68 0.40 -6.91 -8.21
CA TYR A 68 0.48 -5.90 -9.26
C TYR A 68 1.02 -6.47 -10.58
N ASN A 69 2.01 -7.36 -10.55
CA ASN A 69 2.54 -7.99 -11.76
C ASN A 69 1.52 -8.93 -12.41
N GLU A 70 0.73 -9.68 -11.61
CA GLU A 70 -0.39 -10.45 -12.15
C GLU A 70 -1.42 -9.55 -12.84
N ALA A 71 -1.72 -8.38 -12.26
CA ALA A 71 -2.61 -7.41 -12.91
C ALA A 71 -2.06 -6.93 -14.26
N ILE A 72 -0.77 -6.59 -14.32
CA ILE A 72 -0.11 -6.17 -15.57
C ILE A 72 -0.20 -7.27 -16.62
N GLU A 73 0.06 -8.52 -16.26
CA GLU A 73 -0.02 -9.64 -17.20
C GLU A 73 -1.42 -9.79 -17.81
N LEU A 74 -2.47 -9.57 -17.01
CA LEU A 74 -3.86 -9.83 -17.36
C LEU A 74 -4.58 -8.66 -18.05
N TYR A 75 -4.12 -7.44 -17.81
CA TYR A 75 -4.81 -6.21 -18.25
C TYR A 75 -3.96 -5.30 -19.12
N SER A 76 -2.66 -5.59 -19.29
CA SER A 76 -1.84 -4.82 -20.23
C SER A 76 -2.30 -5.03 -21.67
N PHE A 77 -1.89 -4.11 -22.55
CA PHE A 77 -2.16 -4.19 -23.98
C PHE A 77 -1.70 -5.50 -24.63
N TRP A 78 -0.71 -6.18 -24.04
CA TRP A 78 -0.14 -7.43 -24.55
C TRP A 78 -0.73 -8.68 -23.88
N ALA A 79 -1.80 -8.55 -23.08
CA ALA A 79 -2.39 -9.68 -22.37
C ALA A 79 -2.81 -10.81 -23.34
N GLU A 80 -3.36 -10.48 -24.50
CA GLU A 80 -3.79 -11.45 -25.51
C GLU A 80 -2.62 -12.29 -26.09
N ASP A 81 -1.39 -11.77 -26.06
CA ASP A 81 -0.20 -12.50 -26.54
C ASP A 81 0.25 -13.60 -25.55
N ASN A 82 -0.20 -13.51 -24.28
CA ASN A 82 0.19 -14.42 -23.22
C ASN A 82 -0.78 -15.61 -23.05
N TYR A 83 -1.92 -15.60 -23.74
CA TYR A 83 -2.98 -16.58 -23.54
C TYR A 83 -3.46 -17.18 -24.87
N ASP A 84 -3.73 -18.49 -24.87
CA ASP A 84 -4.14 -19.25 -26.07
C ASP A 84 -5.51 -18.81 -26.63
N SER A 85 -6.35 -18.17 -25.81
CA SER A 85 -7.67 -17.67 -26.18
C SER A 85 -8.21 -16.64 -25.19
N GLU A 86 -9.21 -15.87 -25.61
CA GLU A 86 -9.96 -14.96 -24.73
C GLU A 86 -10.60 -15.69 -23.55
N GLU A 87 -11.09 -16.92 -23.75
CA GLU A 87 -11.66 -17.71 -22.65
C GLU A 87 -10.61 -18.04 -21.59
N ALA A 88 -9.38 -18.38 -22.01
CA ALA A 88 -8.28 -18.63 -21.08
C ALA A 88 -7.90 -17.37 -20.30
N LEU A 89 -7.88 -16.20 -20.96
CA LEU A 89 -7.62 -14.91 -20.32
C LEU A 89 -8.70 -14.53 -19.31
N GLU A 90 -9.98 -14.71 -19.65
CA GLU A 90 -11.10 -14.47 -18.73
C GLU A 90 -11.08 -15.40 -17.51
N GLN A 91 -10.73 -16.67 -17.71
CA GLN A 91 -10.54 -17.60 -16.60
C GLN A 91 -9.39 -17.16 -15.68
N ALA A 92 -8.28 -16.68 -16.24
CA ALA A 92 -7.15 -16.16 -15.47
C ALA A 92 -7.52 -14.89 -14.68
N ARG A 93 -8.23 -13.94 -15.30
CA ARG A 93 -8.80 -12.74 -14.63
C ARG A 93 -9.72 -13.12 -13.48
N ALA A 94 -10.58 -14.12 -13.64
CA ALA A 94 -11.45 -14.60 -12.58
C ALA A 94 -10.67 -15.22 -11.41
N GLN A 95 -9.61 -15.99 -11.70
CA GLN A 95 -8.73 -16.58 -10.68
C GLN A 95 -7.96 -15.50 -9.91
N TYR A 96 -7.41 -14.52 -10.61
CA TYR A 96 -6.76 -13.35 -10.02
C TYR A 96 -7.70 -12.60 -9.06
N LYS A 97 -8.90 -12.23 -9.52
CA LYS A 97 -9.91 -11.57 -8.68
C LYS A 97 -10.22 -12.39 -7.43
N LYS A 98 -10.36 -13.72 -7.57
CA LYS A 98 -10.62 -14.62 -6.44
C LYS A 98 -9.44 -14.73 -5.48
N LYS A 99 -8.21 -14.80 -5.98
CA LYS A 99 -6.97 -14.91 -5.18
C LYS A 99 -6.82 -13.70 -4.26
N TRP A 100 -7.06 -12.50 -4.79
CA TRP A 100 -6.74 -11.26 -4.10
C TRP A 100 -7.90 -10.60 -3.36
N ALA A 101 -9.16 -10.97 -3.63
CA ALA A 101 -10.36 -10.33 -3.05
C ALA A 101 -10.40 -10.24 -1.50
N SER A 102 -9.69 -11.12 -0.79
CA SER A 102 -9.62 -11.08 0.69
C SER A 102 -8.51 -10.19 1.24
N VAL A 103 -7.60 -9.73 0.39
CA VAL A 103 -6.39 -8.96 0.76
C VAL A 103 -6.43 -7.57 0.15
N TYR A 104 -6.72 -7.46 -1.14
CA TYR A 104 -6.72 -6.23 -1.93
C TYR A 104 -7.99 -6.11 -2.76
N ASN A 105 -8.34 -4.87 -3.11
CA ASN A 105 -9.28 -4.66 -4.20
C ASN A 105 -8.53 -4.90 -5.52
N PRO A 106 -9.06 -5.72 -6.44
CA PRO A 106 -8.44 -5.94 -7.74
C PRO A 106 -8.15 -4.62 -8.45
N VAL A 107 -6.96 -4.50 -9.04
CA VAL A 107 -6.56 -3.35 -9.87
C VAL A 107 -7.60 -3.13 -10.98
N LYS A 108 -7.96 -1.88 -11.25
CA LYS A 108 -8.82 -1.53 -12.38
C LYS A 108 -8.05 -1.70 -13.68
N GLU A 109 -8.73 -2.08 -14.75
CA GLU A 109 -8.13 -2.47 -16.03
C GLU A 109 -7.32 -1.32 -16.68
N ASP A 110 -7.59 -0.07 -16.29
CA ASP A 110 -6.93 1.16 -16.72
C ASP A 110 -5.90 1.73 -15.72
N ASP A 111 -5.70 1.10 -14.55
CA ASP A 111 -4.83 1.59 -13.46
C ASP A 111 -3.58 0.73 -13.28
N LEU A 112 -2.85 0.51 -14.37
CA LEU A 112 -1.64 -0.32 -14.37
C LEU A 112 -0.36 0.47 -14.15
N ASN A 113 -0.41 1.77 -13.87
CA ASN A 113 0.78 2.59 -13.62
C ASN A 113 0.88 2.96 -12.14
N VAL A 114 2.02 2.68 -11.52
CA VAL A 114 2.25 3.11 -10.13
C VAL A 114 2.18 4.64 -10.09
N PHE A 115 1.36 5.22 -9.21
CA PHE A 115 1.12 6.67 -9.14
C PHE A 115 0.62 7.29 -10.47
N GLY A 116 0.07 6.49 -11.39
CA GLY A 116 -0.70 6.93 -12.55
C GLY A 116 0.10 7.44 -13.76
N THR A 117 1.43 7.50 -13.72
CA THR A 117 2.24 7.81 -14.92
C THR A 117 3.28 6.71 -15.16
N GLY A 118 3.69 6.54 -16.41
CA GLY A 118 4.72 5.57 -16.76
C GLY A 118 6.08 5.99 -16.15
N ASN A 119 6.89 5.00 -15.79
CA ASN A 119 8.23 5.24 -15.26
C ASN A 119 9.06 6.05 -16.27
N GLY A 120 9.37 7.31 -15.94
CA GLY A 120 10.23 8.17 -16.76
C GLY A 120 9.52 9.12 -17.71
N ASP A 121 8.19 9.25 -17.62
CA ASP A 121 7.45 10.22 -18.43
C ASP A 121 7.74 11.67 -17.98
N VAL A 122 8.15 11.87 -16.72
CA VAL A 122 8.42 13.19 -16.14
C VAL A 122 9.62 13.16 -15.19
N ASP A 123 10.63 13.99 -15.47
CA ASP A 123 11.86 14.08 -14.66
C ASP A 123 11.62 14.74 -13.29
N LYS A 124 10.69 15.69 -13.20
CA LYS A 124 10.44 16.48 -11.99
C LYS A 124 8.95 16.74 -11.78
N LEU A 125 8.48 16.58 -10.55
CA LEU A 125 7.11 16.85 -10.16
C LEU A 125 6.93 18.36 -9.90
N GLU A 126 5.79 18.91 -10.33
CA GLU A 126 5.40 20.29 -10.05
C GLU A 126 4.97 20.45 -8.59
N ASP A 127 4.26 19.45 -8.05
CA ASP A 127 3.81 19.43 -6.66
C ASP A 127 3.71 17.99 -6.13
N LEU A 128 3.97 17.84 -4.83
CA LEU A 128 3.80 16.60 -4.08
C LEU A 128 3.17 16.95 -2.75
N LYS A 129 1.99 16.37 -2.48
CA LYS A 129 1.33 16.51 -1.19
C LYS A 129 1.02 15.15 -0.62
N ILE A 130 1.45 14.93 0.62
CA ILE A 130 1.17 13.70 1.35
C ILE A 130 0.27 14.04 2.53
N LYS A 131 -0.86 13.34 2.61
CA LYS A 131 -1.85 13.51 3.67
C LYS A 131 -2.03 12.20 4.40
N HIS A 132 -1.75 12.19 5.70
CA HIS A 132 -2.10 11.05 6.55
C HIS A 132 -3.63 10.82 6.57
N LEU A 133 -4.04 9.55 6.46
CA LEU A 133 -5.44 9.15 6.53
C LEU A 133 -5.74 8.50 7.88
N LYS A 134 -5.13 7.33 8.12
CA LYS A 134 -5.25 6.53 9.35
C LYS A 134 -4.09 5.55 9.40
N ASP A 135 -3.66 5.13 10.59
CA ASP A 135 -2.59 4.13 10.75
C ASP A 135 -1.39 4.44 9.83
N LEU A 136 -0.93 3.47 9.03
CA LEU A 136 0.10 3.65 8.00
C LEU A 136 -0.50 3.86 6.59
N SER A 137 -1.68 4.45 6.50
CA SER A 137 -2.35 4.81 5.26
C SER A 137 -2.26 6.31 4.98
N PHE A 138 -1.94 6.65 3.74
CA PHE A 138 -1.71 8.00 3.27
C PHE A 138 -2.41 8.22 1.93
N ASN A 139 -2.78 9.46 1.65
CA ASN A 139 -3.11 9.91 0.31
C ASN A 139 -1.92 10.69 -0.24
N VAL A 140 -1.45 10.29 -1.42
CA VAL A 140 -0.33 10.90 -2.13
C VAL A 140 -0.90 11.58 -3.37
N PHE A 141 -0.87 12.91 -3.37
CA PHE A 141 -1.22 13.73 -4.52
C PHE A 141 0.05 14.13 -5.26
N ILE A 142 0.07 13.94 -6.58
CA ILE A 142 1.17 14.33 -7.44
C ILE A 142 0.62 15.19 -8.57
N ASP A 143 1.29 16.32 -8.80
CA ASP A 143 1.11 17.16 -9.99
C ASP A 143 2.30 16.97 -10.93
N TYR A 144 2.03 16.43 -12.12
CA TYR A 144 2.99 16.22 -13.19
C TYR A 144 3.00 17.39 -14.19
N GLY A 145 2.23 18.46 -13.94
CA GLY A 145 2.03 19.59 -14.84
C GLY A 145 0.75 19.44 -15.66
N GLU A 146 0.76 18.55 -16.66
CA GLU A 146 -0.43 18.31 -17.51
C GLU A 146 -1.41 17.31 -16.89
N VAL A 147 -0.91 16.43 -16.01
CA VAL A 147 -1.67 15.35 -15.38
C VAL A 147 -1.53 15.45 -13.87
N LYS A 148 -2.59 15.14 -13.15
CA LYS A 148 -2.59 15.05 -11.68
C LYS A 148 -3.14 13.70 -11.25
N THR A 149 -2.61 13.19 -10.14
CA THR A 149 -3.08 11.93 -9.58
C THR A 149 -3.27 12.02 -8.07
N SER A 150 -4.20 11.21 -7.56
CA SER A 150 -4.38 10.95 -6.14
C SER A 150 -4.30 9.45 -5.89
N SER A 151 -3.36 9.05 -5.06
CA SER A 151 -3.10 7.65 -4.74
C SER A 151 -3.33 7.38 -3.27
N ASP A 152 -4.22 6.44 -2.95
CA ASP A 152 -4.34 5.91 -1.59
C ASP A 152 -3.27 4.83 -1.41
N VAL A 153 -2.33 5.05 -0.49
CA VAL A 153 -1.16 4.21 -0.25
C VAL A 153 -1.24 3.61 1.15
N ILE A 154 -0.97 2.31 1.27
CA ILE A 154 -0.79 1.62 2.55
C ILE A 154 0.66 1.19 2.68
N LEU A 155 1.28 1.59 3.79
CA LEU A 155 2.63 1.18 4.14
C LEU A 155 2.63 0.07 5.19
N VAL A 156 3.68 -0.73 5.17
CA VAL A 156 4.04 -1.65 6.25
C VAL A 156 5.46 -1.37 6.72
N LYS A 157 5.71 -1.61 8.02
CA LYS A 157 7.05 -1.49 8.57
C LYS A 157 7.92 -2.67 8.13
N ASN A 158 9.13 -2.39 7.68
CA ASN A 158 10.14 -3.37 7.30
C ASN A 158 11.48 -3.03 7.97
N GLY A 159 11.75 -3.65 9.13
CA GLY A 159 12.89 -3.28 9.98
C GLY A 159 12.80 -1.82 10.45
N ASP A 160 13.81 -1.04 10.11
CA ASP A 160 13.90 0.41 10.40
C ASP A 160 13.35 1.29 9.26
N SER A 161 12.74 0.68 8.24
CA SER A 161 12.17 1.36 7.06
C SER A 161 10.69 0.99 6.88
N PHE A 162 10.12 1.44 5.78
CA PHE A 162 8.78 1.09 5.31
C PHE A 162 8.83 0.50 3.90
N GLN A 163 7.72 -0.12 3.50
CA GLN A 163 7.43 -0.57 2.14
C GLN A 163 5.97 -0.26 1.80
N ILE A 164 5.69 -0.04 0.52
CA ILE A 164 4.33 0.06 -0.01
C ILE A 164 3.76 -1.36 -0.13
N ASP A 165 2.67 -1.63 0.58
CA ASP A 165 1.96 -2.92 0.55
C ASP A 165 0.67 -2.87 -0.25
N TYR A 166 0.16 -1.67 -0.54
CA TYR A 166 -0.98 -1.47 -1.42
C TYR A 166 -1.00 -0.04 -1.93
N MET A 167 -1.52 0.14 -3.14
CA MET A 167 -1.81 1.44 -3.69
C MET A 167 -2.97 1.37 -4.67
N ASN A 168 -3.77 2.43 -4.73
CA ASN A 168 -4.85 2.62 -5.69
C ASN A 168 -4.82 4.05 -6.20
N THR A 169 -4.64 4.24 -7.50
CA THR A 169 -4.45 5.56 -8.10
C THR A 169 -5.71 6.01 -8.81
N ASN A 170 -5.97 7.31 -8.79
CA ASN A 170 -6.98 7.93 -9.64
C ASN A 170 -6.39 9.17 -10.27
N PHE A 171 -6.67 9.37 -11.57
CA PHE A 171 -6.41 10.64 -12.24
C PHE A 171 -7.38 11.71 -11.73
N ILE A 172 -6.89 12.94 -11.61
CA ILE A 172 -7.65 14.09 -11.15
C ILE A 172 -7.69 15.12 -12.28
N ASP A 173 -8.89 15.61 -12.58
CA ASP A 173 -9.13 16.73 -13.48
C ASP A 173 -8.73 18.09 -12.86
#